data_AF-A0A5S4TIJ4-F1
#
_entry.id   AF-A0A5S4TIJ4-F1
#
_cell.length_a   1.000
_cell.length_b   1.000
_cell.length_c   1.000
_cell.angle_alpha   90.00
_cell.angle_beta   90.00
_cell.angle_gamma   90.00
#
_symmetry.space_group_name_H-M   'P 1'
#
loop_
_entity.id
_entity.type
_entity.pdbx_description
1 polymer ?
#
loop_
_entity_poly.entity_id
_entity_poly.type
_entity_poly.pdbx_seq_one_letter_code
_entity_poly.pdbx_strand_id
1 'polypeptide(L)'
;RGMETELEVVEGMQFDRGYLSQYMVTDNEKMVADLENPYILITDKKISNIQEILPLLESILQSNRPLLIIADDVDGEALPTLVLNKIRGTFNVVAVKAPGFGDRRKAMLEDIAILTGGTVITEDLGLELKDATIEALGQAARVTVDKDSTVIVEGAGNPEAISHRVAVIKSQIETTTSEFDREKLQ
;
A
#
# COMPACT_ATOMS: atom_id res chain seq x y z
N ARG A 1 -12.97 -40.34 0.54
CA ARG A 1 -13.45 -38.95 0.48
C ARG A 1 -12.21 -38.11 0.21
N GLY A 2 -11.97 -37.79 -1.05
CA GLY A 2 -10.79 -37.01 -1.45
C GLY A 2 -10.96 -35.57 -1.00
N MET A 3 -9.90 -34.97 -0.46
CA MET A 3 -9.83 -33.54 -0.25
C MET A 3 -9.75 -32.91 -1.65
N GLU A 4 -10.84 -32.26 -2.08
CA GLU A 4 -10.80 -31.37 -3.24
C GLU A 4 -9.97 -30.15 -2.83
N THR A 5 -8.74 -30.07 -3.35
CA THR A 5 -7.94 -28.86 -3.28
C THR A 5 -8.51 -27.90 -4.31
N GLU A 6 -9.37 -26.98 -3.87
CA GLU A 6 -9.78 -25.86 -4.71
C GLU A 6 -8.61 -24.88 -4.79
N LEU A 7 -8.10 -24.69 -6.01
CA LEU A 7 -7.09 -23.69 -6.31
C LEU A 7 -7.84 -22.42 -6.74
N GLU A 8 -8.13 -21.56 -5.77
CA GLU A 8 -8.73 -20.25 -6.03
C GLU A 8 -7.62 -19.27 -6.42
N VAL A 9 -7.67 -18.77 -7.65
CA VAL A 9 -6.76 -17.71 -8.11
C VAL A 9 -7.35 -16.39 -7.65
N VAL A 10 -6.77 -15.80 -6.61
CA VAL A 10 -7.14 -14.48 -6.11
C VAL A 10 -6.32 -13.41 -6.81
N GLU A 11 -6.97 -12.32 -7.21
CA GLU A 11 -6.29 -11.17 -7.80
C GLU A 11 -5.51 -10.40 -6.71
N GLY A 12 -4.30 -9.94 -7.04
CA GLY A 12 -3.43 -9.26 -6.10
C GLY A 12 -2.23 -8.58 -6.77
N MET A 13 -1.44 -7.89 -5.96
CA MET A 13 -0.23 -7.20 -6.37
C MET A 13 0.88 -7.47 -5.37
N GLN A 14 2.09 -7.68 -5.86
CA GLN A 14 3.31 -7.76 -5.05
C GLN A 14 4.31 -6.71 -5.49
N PHE A 15 5.02 -6.11 -4.54
CA PHE A 15 6.17 -5.24 -4.80
C PHE A 15 7.27 -5.41 -3.76
N ASP A 16 8.52 -5.17 -4.18
CA ASP A 16 9.74 -5.45 -3.39
C ASP A 16 10.07 -4.32 -2.40
N ARG A 17 9.13 -4.06 -1.48
CA ARG A 17 9.31 -3.16 -0.34
C ARG A 17 8.72 -3.81 0.90
N GLY A 18 9.57 -4.18 1.85
CA GLY A 18 9.14 -4.68 3.14
C GLY A 18 8.91 -3.59 4.19
N TYR A 19 8.61 -4.03 5.41
CA TYR A 19 8.36 -3.14 6.55
C TYR A 19 9.56 -2.25 6.87
N LEU A 20 9.29 -1.00 7.27
CA LEU A 20 10.33 -0.07 7.71
C LEU A 20 10.90 -0.41 9.10
N SER A 21 10.19 -1.21 9.88
CA SER A 21 10.64 -1.65 11.20
C SER A 21 10.12 -3.04 11.52
N GLN A 22 11.01 -3.93 11.96
CA GLN A 22 10.64 -5.28 12.42
C GLN A 22 9.65 -5.27 13.59
N TYR A 23 9.56 -4.16 14.33
CA TYR A 23 8.57 -4.01 15.41
C TYR A 23 7.13 -3.83 14.89
N MET A 24 6.93 -3.77 13.58
CA MET A 24 5.61 -3.72 12.94
C MET A 24 5.04 -5.11 12.61
N VAL A 25 5.82 -6.18 12.77
CA VAL A 25 5.35 -7.57 12.53
C VAL A 25 4.19 -7.93 13.47
N THR A 26 3.25 -8.72 12.97
CA THR A 26 2.15 -9.30 13.75
C THR A 26 2.46 -10.73 14.17
N ASP A 27 3.23 -11.45 13.36
CA ASP A 27 3.73 -12.80 13.62
C ASP A 27 5.26 -12.75 13.78
N ASN A 28 5.73 -12.84 15.02
CA ASN A 28 7.15 -12.79 15.36
C ASN A 28 7.89 -14.10 15.03
N GLU A 29 7.18 -15.21 14.83
CA GLU A 29 7.81 -16.48 14.44
C GLU A 29 8.12 -16.47 12.94
N LYS A 30 7.15 -16.01 12.14
CA LYS A 30 7.29 -15.91 10.68
C LYS A 30 8.00 -14.63 10.22
N MET A 31 8.13 -13.64 11.11
CA MET A 31 8.64 -12.31 10.79
C MET A 31 7.83 -11.62 9.68
N VAL A 32 6.51 -11.67 9.80
CA VAL A 32 5.57 -11.03 8.85
C VAL A 32 4.54 -10.16 9.56
N ALA A 33 4.09 -9.11 8.89
CA ALA A 33 2.92 -8.35 9.27
C ALA A 33 1.75 -8.74 8.36
N ASP A 34 0.74 -9.38 8.96
CA ASP A 34 -0.51 -9.76 8.32
C ASP A 34 -1.59 -8.78 8.77
N LEU A 35 -2.17 -8.08 7.79
CA LEU A 35 -3.24 -7.11 7.99
C LEU A 35 -4.50 -7.63 7.30
N GLU A 36 -5.54 -7.89 8.09
CA GLU A 36 -6.87 -8.26 7.58
C GLU A 36 -7.76 -7.02 7.43
N ASN A 37 -8.44 -6.92 6.29
CA ASN A 37 -9.28 -5.78 5.92
C ASN A 37 -8.63 -4.40 6.17
N PRO A 38 -7.36 -4.15 5.79
CA PRO A 38 -6.69 -2.90 6.09
C PRO A 38 -7.27 -1.72 5.30
N TYR A 39 -7.07 -0.53 5.85
CA TYR A 39 -6.97 0.68 5.04
C TYR A 39 -5.55 0.84 4.50
N ILE A 40 -5.41 1.52 3.37
CA ILE A 40 -4.14 1.72 2.66
C ILE A 40 -4.00 3.21 2.34
N LEU A 41 -3.08 3.88 3.05
CA LEU A 41 -2.66 5.24 2.71
C LEU A 41 -1.60 5.17 1.61
N ILE A 42 -1.83 5.90 0.52
CA ILE A 42 -0.96 5.89 -0.66
C ILE A 42 -0.51 7.33 -0.90
N THR A 43 0.79 7.58 -0.83
CA THR A 43 1.35 8.92 -1.03
C THR A 43 2.75 8.85 -1.65
N ASP A 44 3.10 9.84 -2.45
CA ASP A 44 4.48 10.06 -2.91
C ASP A 44 5.26 11.00 -1.98
N LYS A 45 4.62 11.46 -0.90
CA LYS A 45 5.22 12.33 0.10
C LYS A 45 6.00 11.53 1.13
N LYS A 46 6.93 12.22 1.78
CA LYS A 46 7.65 11.74 2.94
C LYS A 46 6.88 12.08 4.22
N ILE A 47 6.82 11.16 5.17
CA ILE A 47 6.16 11.36 6.46
C ILE A 47 7.23 11.39 7.56
N SER A 48 7.70 12.58 7.92
CA SER A 48 8.70 12.77 8.99
C SER A 48 8.06 13.23 10.31
N ASN A 49 6.89 13.86 10.24
CA ASN A 49 6.15 14.39 11.39
C ASN A 49 4.79 13.69 11.51
N ILE A 50 4.49 13.16 12.70
CA ILE A 50 3.24 12.44 12.94
C ILE A 50 2.00 13.34 12.85
N GLN A 51 2.16 14.65 13.13
CA GLN A 51 1.08 15.63 13.09
C GLN A 51 0.44 15.76 11.71
N GLU A 52 1.19 15.47 10.64
CA GLU A 52 0.68 15.53 9.26
C GLU A 52 -0.38 14.48 8.96
N ILE A 53 -0.36 13.35 9.68
CA ILE A 53 -1.33 12.26 9.49
C ILE A 53 -2.19 12.01 10.74
N LEU A 54 -1.97 12.75 11.83
CA LEU A 54 -2.69 12.54 13.10
C LEU A 54 -4.22 12.56 12.95
N PRO A 55 -4.83 13.51 12.21
CA PRO A 55 -6.29 13.51 12.01
C PRO A 55 -6.82 12.24 11.34
N LEU A 56 -6.06 11.73 10.36
CA LEU A 56 -6.39 10.48 9.67
C LEU A 56 -6.26 9.27 10.60
N LEU A 57 -5.19 9.22 11.40
CA LEU A 57 -4.97 8.15 12.39
C LEU A 57 -6.11 8.08 13.42
N GLU A 58 -6.56 9.24 13.93
CA GLU A 58 -7.69 9.33 14.85
C GLU A 58 -8.97 8.78 14.24
N SER A 59 -9.21 9.06 12.96
CA SER A 59 -10.37 8.56 12.22
C SER A 59 -10.31 7.05 12.04
N ILE A 60 -9.15 6.49 11.69
CA ILE A 60 -8.99 5.04 11.51
C ILE A 60 -9.10 4.29 12.84
N LEU A 61 -8.58 4.86 13.94
CA LEU A 61 -8.68 4.25 15.27
C LEU A 61 -10.12 3.93 15.68
N GLN A 62 -11.10 4.74 15.25
CA GLN A 62 -12.52 4.50 15.54
C GLN A 62 -13.09 3.27 14.81
N SER A 63 -12.48 2.88 13.68
CA SER A 63 -12.89 1.72 12.90
C SER A 63 -12.26 0.41 13.37
N ASN A 64 -11.24 0.47 14.24
CA ASN A 64 -10.44 -0.68 14.69
C ASN A 64 -9.88 -1.54 13.53
N ARG A 65 -9.65 -0.94 12.37
CA ARG A 65 -9.04 -1.58 11.21
C ARG A 65 -7.54 -1.29 11.14
N PRO A 66 -6.72 -2.24 10.65
CA PRO A 66 -5.30 -1.98 10.44
C PRO A 66 -5.05 -0.95 9.33
N LEU A 67 -3.86 -0.36 9.34
CA LEU A 67 -3.40 0.59 8.33
C LEU A 67 -2.08 0.13 7.69
N LEU A 68 -2.05 0.03 6.37
CA LEU A 68 -0.82 0.04 5.58
C LEU A 68 -0.53 1.49 5.14
N ILE A 69 0.69 1.97 5.37
CA ILE A 69 1.19 3.25 4.83
C ILE A 69 2.21 2.95 3.74
N ILE A 70 1.95 3.44 2.53
CA ILE A 70 2.87 3.41 1.40
C ILE A 70 3.26 4.86 1.08
N ALA A 71 4.51 5.23 1.39
CA ALA A 71 5.02 6.60 1.30
C ALA A 71 6.41 6.65 0.65
N ASP A 72 6.92 7.80 0.22
CA ASP A 72 8.32 7.91 -0.26
C ASP A 72 9.30 7.46 0.84
N ASP A 73 9.07 7.94 2.06
CA ASP A 73 9.69 7.41 3.28
C ASP A 73 8.81 7.72 4.50
N VAL A 74 8.98 6.95 5.57
CA VAL A 74 8.45 7.28 6.89
C VAL A 74 9.62 7.26 7.86
N ASP A 75 9.98 8.44 8.37
CA ASP A 75 11.16 8.61 9.21
C ASP A 75 10.93 9.68 10.29
N GLY A 76 12.01 10.29 10.79
CA GLY A 76 11.92 11.34 11.79
C GLY A 76 11.26 10.85 13.08
N GLU A 77 10.38 11.67 13.64
CA GLU A 77 9.60 11.30 14.84
C GLU A 77 8.36 10.47 14.51
N ALA A 78 7.91 10.45 13.25
CA ALA A 78 6.74 9.70 12.83
C ALA A 78 6.96 8.18 12.98
N LEU A 79 8.07 7.65 12.45
CA LEU A 79 8.35 6.21 12.50
C LEU A 79 8.43 5.66 13.94
N PRO A 80 9.22 6.23 14.86
CA PRO A 80 9.26 5.77 16.25
C PRO A 80 7.90 5.86 16.95
N THR A 81 7.09 6.90 16.65
CA THR A 81 5.76 7.07 17.22
C THR A 81 4.80 5.99 16.75
N LEU A 82 4.80 5.67 15.46
CA LEU A 82 3.99 4.57 14.90
C LEU A 82 4.40 3.22 15.50
N VAL A 83 5.71 2.96 15.58
CA VAL A 83 6.26 1.74 16.19
C VAL A 83 5.83 1.61 17.65
N LEU A 84 5.92 2.68 18.43
CA LEU A 84 5.57 2.65 19.85
C LEU A 84 4.06 2.37 20.05
N ASN A 85 3.19 2.94 19.22
CA ASN A 85 1.76 2.67 19.26
C ASN A 85 1.44 1.22 18.87
N LYS A 86 2.13 0.71 17.84
CA LYS A 86 2.02 -0.70 17.44
C LYS A 86 2.44 -1.66 18.55
N ILE A 87 3.58 -1.43 19.21
CA ILE A 87 4.06 -2.26 20.34
C ILE A 87 3.08 -2.22 21.52
N ARG A 88 2.46 -1.07 21.79
CA ARG A 88 1.44 -0.92 22.84
C ARG A 88 0.10 -1.59 22.48
N GLY A 89 -0.07 -2.06 21.26
CA GLY A 89 -1.32 -2.65 20.76
C GLY A 89 -2.43 -1.62 20.57
N THR A 90 -2.14 -0.32 20.59
CA THR A 90 -3.15 0.73 20.42
C THR A 90 -3.56 0.90 18.97
N PHE A 91 -2.64 0.62 18.04
CA PHE A 91 -2.88 0.82 16.61
C PHE A 91 -2.11 -0.18 15.77
N ASN A 92 -2.82 -0.96 14.95
CA ASN A 92 -2.19 -1.93 14.05
C ASN A 92 -1.77 -1.23 12.75
N VAL A 93 -0.52 -0.78 12.66
CA VAL A 93 0.03 -0.06 11.51
C VAL A 93 1.32 -0.68 11.00
N VAL A 94 1.47 -0.71 9.68
CA VAL A 94 2.70 -1.09 8.98
C VAL A 94 3.02 0.00 7.96
N ALA A 95 4.27 0.43 7.92
CA ALA A 95 4.75 1.40 6.94
C ALA A 95 5.80 0.76 6.03
N VAL A 96 5.67 1.01 4.73
CA VAL A 96 6.58 0.55 3.68
C VAL A 96 6.92 1.72 2.76
N LYS A 97 8.06 1.62 2.08
CA LYS A 97 8.42 2.58 1.02
C LYS A 97 7.57 2.34 -0.22
N ALA A 98 7.28 3.40 -0.95
CA ALA A 98 6.69 3.35 -2.26
C ALA A 98 7.62 2.57 -3.22
N PRO A 99 7.06 1.72 -4.09
CA PRO A 99 7.86 1.00 -5.08
C PRO A 99 8.32 1.94 -6.20
N GLY A 100 9.46 1.63 -6.81
CA GLY A 100 10.02 2.44 -7.89
C GLY A 100 10.61 3.80 -7.45
N PHE A 101 10.93 4.61 -8.46
CA PHE A 101 11.51 5.96 -8.33
C PHE A 101 11.04 6.85 -9.49
N GLY A 102 11.08 8.18 -9.30
CA GLY A 102 10.67 9.14 -10.32
C GLY A 102 9.25 8.91 -10.84
N ASP A 103 9.04 9.06 -12.15
CA ASP A 103 7.73 8.87 -12.79
C ASP A 103 7.20 7.44 -12.64
N ARG A 104 8.09 6.45 -12.56
CA ARG A 104 7.70 5.05 -12.34
C ARG A 104 7.03 4.88 -10.97
N ARG A 105 7.52 5.57 -9.94
CA ARG A 105 6.88 5.54 -8.62
C ARG A 105 5.47 6.11 -8.68
N LYS A 106 5.29 7.26 -9.35
CA LYS A 106 3.98 7.88 -9.52
C LYS A 106 3.01 6.93 -10.22
N ALA A 107 3.45 6.30 -11.30
CA ALA A 107 2.65 5.30 -12.02
C ALA A 107 2.30 4.08 -11.15
N MET A 108 3.26 3.54 -10.39
CA MET A 108 3.01 2.39 -9.52
C MET A 108 2.10 2.74 -8.32
N LEU A 109 2.22 3.93 -7.76
CA LEU A 109 1.30 4.41 -6.71
C LEU A 109 -0.13 4.56 -7.25
N GLU A 110 -0.27 5.06 -8.48
CA GLU A 110 -1.56 5.12 -9.16
C GLU A 110 -2.12 3.71 -9.42
N ASP A 111 -1.29 2.74 -9.82
CA ASP A 111 -1.71 1.35 -10.00
C ASP A 111 -2.23 0.75 -8.69
N ILE A 112 -1.54 1.01 -7.57
CA ILE A 112 -1.99 0.58 -6.23
C ILE A 112 -3.31 1.27 -5.86
N ALA A 113 -3.45 2.56 -6.14
CA ALA A 113 -4.67 3.32 -5.87
C ALA A 113 -5.86 2.76 -6.65
N ILE A 114 -5.69 2.50 -7.95
CA ILE A 114 -6.71 1.89 -8.81
C ILE A 114 -7.07 0.48 -8.32
N LEU A 115 -6.08 -0.35 -7.99
CA LEU A 115 -6.30 -1.71 -7.49
C LEU A 115 -7.11 -1.72 -6.18
N THR A 116 -6.82 -0.78 -5.28
CA THR A 116 -7.36 -0.77 -3.92
C THR A 116 -8.57 0.16 -3.77
N GLY A 117 -8.92 0.91 -4.81
CA GLY A 117 -10.00 1.92 -4.77
C GLY A 117 -9.63 3.19 -3.97
N GLY A 118 -8.35 3.44 -3.75
CA GLY A 118 -7.85 4.61 -3.04
C GLY A 118 -7.52 5.78 -3.96
N THR A 119 -7.03 6.87 -3.37
CA THR A 119 -6.49 8.05 -4.07
C THR A 119 -5.07 8.32 -3.61
N VAL A 120 -4.16 8.60 -4.53
CA VAL A 120 -2.79 9.00 -4.18
C VAL A 120 -2.80 10.41 -3.61
N ILE A 121 -2.38 10.57 -2.35
CA ILE A 121 -2.20 11.88 -1.73
C ILE A 121 -0.86 12.45 -2.22
N THR A 122 -0.91 13.37 -3.18
CA THR A 122 0.26 13.99 -3.82
C THR A 122 0.08 15.49 -4.01
N GLU A 123 1.19 16.22 -3.97
CA GLU A 123 1.22 17.66 -4.25
C GLU A 123 0.88 17.99 -5.71
N ASP A 124 1.12 17.05 -6.64
CA ASP A 124 0.76 17.23 -8.06
C ASP A 124 -0.76 17.44 -8.26
N LEU A 125 -1.57 16.87 -7.37
CA LEU A 125 -3.03 17.02 -7.35
C LEU A 125 -3.50 18.09 -6.35
N GLY A 126 -2.57 18.80 -5.70
CA GLY A 126 -2.87 19.78 -4.66
C GLY A 126 -3.41 19.17 -3.37
N LEU A 127 -3.16 17.88 -3.13
CA LEU A 127 -3.61 17.16 -1.94
C LEU A 127 -2.56 17.19 -0.83
N GLU A 128 -3.02 17.34 0.40
CA GLU A 128 -2.17 17.34 1.59
C GLU A 128 -2.54 16.21 2.55
N LEU A 129 -1.54 15.64 3.23
CA LEU A 129 -1.75 14.56 4.21
C LEU A 129 -2.68 14.96 5.36
N LYS A 130 -2.59 16.22 5.79
CA LYS A 130 -3.41 16.78 6.87
C LYS A 130 -4.91 16.80 6.55
N ASP A 131 -5.24 16.83 5.27
CA ASP A 131 -6.60 16.91 4.73
C ASP A 131 -7.09 15.54 4.22
N ALA A 132 -6.25 14.49 4.31
CA ALA A 132 -6.61 13.16 3.88
C ALA A 132 -7.73 12.59 4.76
N THR A 133 -8.72 11.96 4.12
CA THR A 133 -9.88 11.36 4.77
C THR A 133 -9.89 9.85 4.54
N ILE A 134 -10.76 9.13 5.27
CA ILE A 134 -10.89 7.66 5.12
C ILE A 134 -11.34 7.31 3.70
N GLU A 135 -12.14 8.15 3.05
CA GLU A 135 -12.63 7.95 1.68
C GLU A 135 -11.50 7.97 0.63
N ALA A 136 -10.37 8.60 0.95
CA ALA A 136 -9.20 8.59 0.07
C ALA A 136 -8.34 7.32 0.23
N LEU A 137 -8.58 6.51 1.28
CA LEU A 137 -7.79 5.32 1.54
C LEU A 137 -8.22 4.15 0.66
N GLY A 138 -7.22 3.44 0.14
CA GLY A 138 -7.44 2.14 -0.49
C GLY A 138 -7.85 1.09 0.53
N GLN A 139 -8.42 -0.01 0.05
CA GLN A 139 -8.82 -1.15 0.86
C GLN A 139 -8.46 -2.45 0.14
N ALA A 140 -8.24 -3.50 0.92
CA ALA A 140 -7.99 -4.86 0.43
C ALA A 140 -8.53 -5.88 1.44
N ALA A 141 -8.75 -7.13 1.02
CA ALA A 141 -9.12 -8.19 1.96
C ALA A 141 -7.95 -8.55 2.88
N ARG A 142 -6.74 -8.62 2.32
CA ARG A 142 -5.52 -8.91 3.07
C ARG A 142 -4.30 -8.19 2.51
N VAL A 143 -3.42 -7.78 3.41
CA VAL A 143 -2.05 -7.37 3.08
C VAL A 143 -1.09 -8.18 3.93
N THR A 144 -0.04 -8.70 3.31
CA THR A 144 1.08 -9.34 4.00
C THR A 144 2.37 -8.59 3.67
N VAL A 145 3.12 -8.21 4.69
CA VAL A 145 4.41 -7.50 4.56
C VAL A 145 5.48 -8.29 5.28
N ASP A 146 6.53 -8.67 4.56
CA ASP A 146 7.74 -9.25 5.14
C ASP A 146 8.90 -8.23 5.11
N LYS A 147 10.12 -8.70 5.30
CA LYS A 147 11.32 -7.86 5.32
C LYS A 147 11.62 -7.22 3.95
N ASP A 148 11.28 -7.88 2.87
CA ASP A 148 11.72 -7.58 1.52
C ASP A 148 10.55 -7.22 0.59
N SER A 149 9.32 -7.66 0.88
CA SER A 149 8.16 -7.54 0.00
C SER A 149 6.86 -7.17 0.72
N THR A 150 5.93 -6.62 -0.06
CA THR A 150 4.53 -6.40 0.31
C THR A 150 3.64 -7.06 -0.73
N VAL A 151 2.63 -7.78 -0.26
CA VAL A 151 1.60 -8.44 -1.07
C VAL A 151 0.23 -7.89 -0.66
N ILE A 152 -0.54 -7.38 -1.62
CA ILE A 152 -1.91 -6.92 -1.48
C ILE A 152 -2.81 -7.92 -2.21
N VAL A 153 -3.81 -8.46 -1.52
CA VAL A 153 -4.73 -9.48 -2.04
C VAL A 153 -6.17 -8.96 -1.99
N GLU A 154 -6.89 -9.12 -3.10
CA GLU A 154 -8.29 -8.68 -3.27
C GLU A 154 -8.47 -7.20 -2.93
N GLY A 155 -7.85 -6.33 -3.72
CA GLY A 155 -8.06 -4.89 -3.64
C GLY A 155 -9.50 -4.50 -3.95
N ALA A 156 -10.03 -3.49 -3.25
CA ALA A 156 -11.42 -3.05 -3.39
C ALA A 156 -11.66 -2.06 -4.56
N GLY A 157 -10.77 -2.08 -5.56
CA GLY A 157 -10.84 -1.21 -6.73
C GLY A 157 -12.01 -1.54 -7.65
N ASN A 158 -12.43 -0.56 -8.45
CA ASN A 158 -13.46 -0.77 -9.46
C ASN A 158 -12.93 -1.70 -10.58
N PRO A 159 -13.57 -2.85 -10.87
CA PRO A 159 -13.13 -3.79 -11.90
C PRO A 159 -12.98 -3.16 -13.30
N GLU A 160 -13.82 -2.18 -13.66
CA GLU A 160 -13.73 -1.45 -14.93
C GLU A 160 -12.48 -0.57 -14.98
N ALA A 161 -12.17 0.13 -13.89
CA ALA A 161 -10.98 0.97 -13.78
C ALA A 161 -9.69 0.13 -13.85
N ILE A 162 -9.68 -1.01 -13.15
CA ILE A 162 -8.57 -1.98 -13.21
C ILE A 162 -8.39 -2.52 -14.63
N SER A 163 -9.48 -2.96 -15.27
CA SER A 163 -9.45 -3.49 -16.65
C SER A 163 -8.94 -2.45 -17.65
N HIS A 164 -9.41 -1.20 -17.53
CA HIS A 164 -8.94 -0.08 -18.34
C HIS A 164 -7.44 0.16 -18.13
N ARG A 165 -6.98 0.15 -16.88
CA ARG A 165 -5.57 0.36 -16.56
C ARG A 165 -4.67 -0.74 -17.14
N VAL A 166 -5.09 -2.00 -17.04
CA VAL A 166 -4.40 -3.13 -17.68
C VAL A 166 -4.31 -2.95 -19.20
N ALA A 167 -5.39 -2.49 -19.85
CA ALA A 167 -5.40 -2.24 -21.28
C ALA A 167 -4.41 -1.13 -21.69
N VAL A 168 -4.34 -0.05 -20.90
CA VAL A 168 -3.37 1.03 -21.11
C VAL A 168 -1.93 0.52 -21.03
N ILE A 169 -1.59 -0.26 -19.99
CA ILE A 169 -0.24 -0.82 -19.81
C ILE A 169 0.11 -1.76 -20.97
N LYS A 170 -0.80 -2.63 -21.39
CA LYS A 170 -0.60 -3.52 -22.56
C LYS A 170 -0.31 -2.75 -23.83
N SER A 171 -1.04 -1.67 -24.09
CA SER A 171 -0.78 -0.81 -25.26
C SER A 171 0.58 -0.12 -25.19
N GLN A 172 1.02 0.31 -24.01
CA GLN A 172 2.36 0.88 -23.80
C GLN A 172 3.48 -0.15 -24.06
N ILE A 173 3.29 -1.40 -23.64
CA ILE A 173 4.20 -2.53 -23.91
C ILE A 173 4.37 -2.79 -25.42
N GLU A 174 3.28 -2.71 -26.18
CA GLU A 174 3.27 -2.95 -27.62
C GLU A 174 3.94 -1.81 -28.41
N THR A 175 3.73 -0.58 -27.96
CA THR A 175 4.21 0.62 -28.65
C THR A 175 5.62 1.05 -28.25
N THR A 176 6.14 0.56 -27.11
CA THR A 176 7.51 0.87 -26.72
C THR A 176 8.53 0.14 -27.59
N THR A 177 9.53 0.91 -28.04
CA THR A 177 10.69 0.41 -28.81
C THR A 177 11.88 0.06 -27.92
N SER A 178 11.77 0.27 -26.61
CA SER A 178 12.82 0.03 -25.63
C SER A 178 12.55 -1.28 -24.89
N GLU A 179 13.47 -2.25 -25.01
CA GLU A 179 13.37 -3.52 -24.27
C GLU A 179 13.41 -3.30 -22.75
N PHE A 180 14.18 -2.31 -22.29
CA PHE A 180 14.23 -1.91 -20.89
C PHE A 180 12.85 -1.44 -20.39
N ASP A 181 12.16 -0.59 -21.15
CA ASP A 181 10.84 -0.10 -20.76
C ASP A 181 9.79 -1.21 -20.83
N ARG A 182 9.93 -2.12 -21.81
CA ARG A 182 9.06 -3.29 -21.94
C ARG A 182 9.16 -4.21 -20.72
N GLU A 183 10.36 -4.52 -20.27
CA GLU A 183 10.59 -5.35 -19.07
C GLU A 183 10.04 -4.69 -17.81
N LYS A 184 9.99 -3.35 -17.75
CA LYS A 184 9.51 -2.61 -16.57
C LYS A 184 8.00 -2.45 -16.50
N LEU A 185 7.30 -2.61 -17.64
CA LEU A 185 5.84 -2.55 -17.76
C LEU A 185 5.17 -3.94 -17.64
N GLN A 186 5.93 -5.01 -17.88
CA GLN A 186 5.50 -6.40 -17.64
C GLN A 186 5.39 -6.70 -16.15
#